data_AF-L7W6Z6-F1
#
_entry.id   AF-L7W6Z6-F1
#
_cell.length_a   1.000
_cell.length_b   1.000
_cell.length_c   1.000
_cell.angle_alpha   90.00
_cell.angle_beta   90.00
_cell.angle_gamma   90.00
#
_symmetry.space_group_name_H-M   'P 1'
#
loop_
_entity.id
_entity.type
_entity.pdbx_description
1 polymer ?
#
loop_
_entity_poly.entity_id
_entity_poly.type
_entity_poly.pdbx_seq_one_letter_code
_entity_poly.pdbx_strand_id
1 'polypeptide(L)'
;MGPWCPESITDDASAGGIWLEGGKVYDVDGAFVKNMATFYDDETWQMYDEEGNIYVTKTEEDCINAANPYVGEEYKNYCVECLPSFITEVSQTYMIPVTPVLQKNATMFQGPPGGNQAGRPEQNGARPPRGERPEGGGPPPRGDRGGMPSTRGIALNGVEFSAPAPVDNILSAYTLAPFDDAGGHINVHQGYHYHTTTGLSTKIEQEDGHAALIGYALDGIGIYECTDASGNKAIGLDELRGHSDTTRGYHYHVDQAGANNFINGLKGAYAK
;
A
#
# COMPACT_ATOMS: atom_id res chain seq x y z
N MET A 1 -10.84 9.06 0.87
CA MET A 1 -9.64 9.06 0.02
C MET A 1 -8.85 10.27 0.43
N GLY A 2 -7.65 10.03 0.95
CA GLY A 2 -6.85 11.07 1.58
C GLY A 2 -7.47 11.59 2.89
N PRO A 3 -6.76 12.47 3.60
CA PRO A 3 -5.43 13.00 3.25
C PRO A 3 -4.30 11.95 3.35
N TRP A 4 -3.14 12.25 2.77
CA TRP A 4 -1.95 11.37 2.81
C TRP A 4 -0.76 12.08 3.44
N CYS A 5 -0.43 13.28 2.96
CA CYS A 5 0.71 14.05 3.43
C CYS A 5 0.24 15.30 4.20
N PRO A 6 0.72 15.52 5.44
CA PRO A 6 0.54 16.80 6.11
C PRO A 6 1.32 17.92 5.39
N GLU A 7 0.87 19.17 5.53
CA GLU A 7 1.51 20.33 4.88
C GLU A 7 2.57 20.99 5.77
N SER A 8 2.49 20.80 7.10
CA SER A 8 3.38 21.39 8.09
C SER A 8 3.77 20.40 9.19
N ILE A 9 4.97 20.58 9.76
CA ILE A 9 5.44 19.83 10.95
C ILE A 9 4.62 20.10 12.23
N THR A 10 3.66 21.02 12.17
CA THR A 10 2.71 21.30 13.27
C THR A 10 1.35 20.64 13.08
N ASP A 11 1.10 20.04 11.92
CA ASP A 11 -0.18 19.43 11.63
C ASP A 11 -0.36 18.15 12.45
N ASP A 12 -1.60 17.88 12.85
CA ASP A 12 -1.96 16.66 13.56
C ASP A 12 -2.31 15.52 12.60
N ALA A 13 -2.62 14.34 13.16
CA ALA A 13 -2.93 13.14 12.40
C ALA A 13 -4.13 13.31 11.43
N SER A 14 -5.01 14.29 11.62
CA SER A 14 -6.14 14.49 10.71
C SER A 14 -5.74 15.11 9.36
N ALA A 15 -4.54 15.67 9.27
CA ALA A 15 -4.00 16.30 8.06
C ALA A 15 -3.16 15.34 7.19
N GLY A 16 -2.83 14.16 7.72
CA GLY A 16 -2.07 13.14 7.01
C GLY A 16 -2.79 11.80 7.05
N GLY A 17 -2.12 10.79 6.48
CA GLY A 17 -2.60 9.42 6.52
C GLY A 17 -1.77 8.57 7.49
N ILE A 18 -1.49 7.33 7.09
CA ILE A 18 -0.74 6.34 7.85
C ILE A 18 0.48 5.83 7.09
N TRP A 19 1.48 5.39 7.85
CA TRP A 19 2.66 4.70 7.34
C TRP A 19 2.83 3.33 8.01
N LEU A 20 3.22 2.34 7.21
CA LEU A 20 3.39 0.96 7.67
C LEU A 20 4.88 0.65 7.76
N GLU A 21 5.38 0.40 8.97
CA GLU A 21 6.80 0.12 9.18
C GLU A 21 7.00 -0.87 10.35
N GLY A 22 7.89 -1.85 10.16
CA GLY A 22 8.21 -2.84 11.19
C GLY A 22 7.01 -3.60 11.77
N GLY A 23 5.95 -3.84 10.98
CA GLY A 23 4.74 -4.52 11.44
C GLY A 23 3.75 -3.63 12.20
N LYS A 24 3.99 -2.31 12.26
CA LYS A 24 3.18 -1.32 12.96
C LYS A 24 2.58 -0.30 12.00
N VAL A 25 1.54 0.38 12.48
CA VAL A 25 0.91 1.54 11.81
C VAL A 25 1.31 2.78 12.60
N TYR A 26 1.72 3.83 11.89
CA TYR A 26 2.04 5.13 12.44
C TYR A 26 1.19 6.18 11.75
N ASP A 27 0.64 7.13 12.51
CA ASP A 27 0.03 8.31 11.93
C ASP A 27 1.12 9.18 11.31
N VAL A 28 0.92 9.63 10.08
CA VAL A 28 1.82 10.55 9.37
C VAL A 28 1.36 11.97 9.67
N ASP A 29 1.63 12.40 10.90
CA ASP A 29 1.44 13.79 11.30
C ASP A 29 2.74 14.60 11.15
N GLY A 30 2.67 15.91 11.43
CA GLY A 30 3.82 16.78 11.36
C GLY A 30 4.94 16.39 12.35
N ALA A 31 4.58 15.83 13.51
CA ALA A 31 5.53 15.38 14.51
C ALA A 31 6.29 14.11 14.06
N PHE A 32 5.62 13.18 13.39
CA PHE A 32 6.22 12.00 12.78
C PHE A 32 7.22 12.41 11.71
N VAL A 33 6.83 13.28 10.76
CA VAL A 33 7.70 13.77 9.68
C VAL A 33 8.94 14.48 10.25
N LYS A 34 8.76 15.31 11.29
CA LYS A 34 9.87 15.96 11.99
C LYS A 34 10.82 14.97 12.68
N ASN A 35 10.32 13.82 13.11
CA ASN A 35 11.08 12.82 13.87
C ASN A 35 11.74 11.74 13.00
N MET A 36 11.56 11.76 11.66
CA MET A 36 12.02 10.68 10.77
C MET A 36 13.51 10.39 10.88
N ALA A 37 14.37 11.42 10.99
CA ALA A 37 15.80 11.22 11.16
C ALA A 37 16.16 10.42 12.42
N THR A 38 15.44 10.66 13.53
CA THR A 38 15.62 9.88 14.77
C THR A 38 14.99 8.50 14.66
N PHE A 39 13.83 8.42 14.01
CA PHE A 39 13.09 7.17 13.84
C PHE A 39 13.89 6.13 13.02
N TYR A 40 14.60 6.57 11.98
CA TYR A 40 15.42 5.71 11.13
C TYR A 40 16.92 5.73 11.46
N ASP A 41 17.35 6.50 12.47
CA ASP A 41 18.77 6.71 12.81
C ASP A 41 19.62 7.20 11.61
N ASP A 42 19.07 8.17 10.86
CA ASP A 42 19.66 8.69 9.62
C ASP A 42 19.32 10.16 9.41
N GLU A 43 20.31 11.04 9.59
CA GLU A 43 20.19 12.50 9.45
C GLU A 43 19.88 12.96 8.01
N THR A 44 19.94 12.07 7.02
CA THR A 44 19.59 12.37 5.64
C THR A 44 18.09 12.69 5.48
N TRP A 45 17.25 12.19 6.39
CA TRP A 45 15.81 12.49 6.44
C TRP A 45 15.58 13.95 6.84
N GLN A 46 15.24 14.80 5.87
CA GLN A 46 14.88 16.19 6.10
C GLN A 46 13.79 16.66 5.12
N MET A 47 12.55 16.31 5.46
CA MET A 47 11.37 16.44 4.61
C MET A 47 10.61 17.76 4.78
N TYR A 48 11.22 18.75 5.43
CA TYR A 48 10.61 20.07 5.65
C TYR A 48 11.64 21.20 5.52
N ASP A 49 11.17 22.41 5.24
CA ASP A 49 11.99 23.63 5.14
C ASP A 49 12.24 24.31 6.51
N GLU A 50 12.95 25.45 6.52
CA GLU A 50 13.27 26.16 7.77
C GLU A 50 12.03 26.71 8.48
N GLU A 51 10.96 26.99 7.74
CA GLU A 51 9.67 27.43 8.24
C GLU A 51 8.80 26.27 8.74
N GLY A 52 9.18 25.02 8.46
CA GLY A 52 8.47 23.81 8.86
C GLY A 52 7.42 23.33 7.86
N ASN A 53 7.40 23.87 6.64
CA ASN A 53 6.54 23.36 5.58
C ASN A 53 7.11 22.04 5.05
N ILE A 54 6.26 21.03 4.91
CA ILE A 54 6.65 19.71 4.42
C ILE A 54 6.70 19.72 2.89
N TYR A 55 7.72 19.08 2.32
CA TYR A 55 7.84 18.94 0.87
C TYR A 55 6.87 17.86 0.37
N VAL A 56 5.76 18.31 -0.21
CA VAL A 56 4.72 17.45 -0.79
C VAL A 56 4.72 17.56 -2.32
N THR A 57 4.55 16.45 -3.04
CA THR A 57 4.37 16.47 -4.50
C THR A 57 3.02 17.09 -4.89
N LYS A 58 2.99 17.97 -5.89
CA LYS A 58 1.79 18.79 -6.19
C LYS A 58 1.17 18.55 -7.55
N THR A 59 1.93 18.00 -8.49
CA THR A 59 1.47 17.76 -9.86
C THR A 59 1.40 16.27 -10.18
N GLU A 60 0.64 15.91 -11.22
CA GLU A 60 0.59 14.55 -11.75
C GLU A 60 1.99 14.06 -12.14
N GLU A 61 2.80 14.93 -12.74
CA GLU A 61 4.18 14.61 -13.14
C GLU A 61 5.08 14.34 -11.92
N ASP A 62 4.96 15.14 -10.85
CA ASP A 62 5.72 14.91 -9.61
C ASP A 62 5.32 13.57 -8.97
N CYS A 63 4.02 13.27 -8.92
CA CYS A 63 3.51 11.98 -8.44
C CYS A 63 4.09 10.81 -9.26
N ILE A 64 4.09 10.88 -10.59
CA ILE A 64 4.67 9.85 -11.46
C ILE A 64 6.16 9.63 -11.18
N ASN A 65 6.90 10.72 -11.02
CA ASN A 65 8.35 10.69 -10.86
C ASN A 65 8.79 10.30 -9.44
N ALA A 66 8.00 10.60 -8.42
CA ALA A 66 8.28 10.25 -7.03
C ALA A 66 7.71 8.87 -6.63
N ALA A 67 6.68 8.36 -7.32
CA ALA A 67 6.02 7.08 -7.04
C ALA A 67 6.47 5.93 -7.97
N ASN A 68 7.73 5.93 -8.44
CA ASN A 68 8.27 4.87 -9.29
C ASN A 68 9.55 4.22 -8.71
N PRO A 69 9.96 3.03 -9.20
CA PRO A 69 11.12 2.32 -8.64
C PRO A 69 12.48 3.03 -8.76
N TYR A 70 12.58 4.04 -9.61
CA TYR A 70 13.81 4.78 -9.92
C TYR A 70 13.59 6.28 -9.66
N VAL A 71 13.21 6.61 -8.42
CA VAL A 71 13.01 7.99 -7.97
C VAL A 71 14.29 8.81 -8.18
N GLY A 72 14.16 9.95 -8.85
CA GLY A 72 15.24 10.91 -9.04
C GLY A 72 15.64 11.62 -7.73
N GLU A 73 16.91 12.03 -7.63
CA GLU A 73 17.44 12.71 -6.43
C GLU A 73 16.68 14.00 -6.08
N GLU A 74 16.01 14.62 -7.05
CA GLU A 74 15.19 15.80 -6.85
C GLU A 74 13.92 15.57 -6.01
N TYR A 75 13.44 14.33 -5.94
CA TYR A 75 12.31 13.94 -5.09
C TYR A 75 12.77 13.33 -3.77
N LYS A 76 14.07 13.30 -3.49
CA LYS A 76 14.61 12.90 -2.20
C LYS A 76 14.02 13.81 -1.11
N ASN A 77 13.58 13.21 0.00
CA ASN A 77 12.90 13.87 1.11
C ASN A 77 11.54 14.50 0.77
N TYR A 78 10.79 13.90 -0.15
CA TYR A 78 9.39 14.27 -0.42
C TYR A 78 8.39 13.31 0.19
N CYS A 79 7.32 13.87 0.74
CA CYS A 79 6.09 13.16 0.97
C CYS A 79 5.32 13.10 -0.35
N VAL A 80 5.10 11.89 -0.84
CA VAL A 80 4.51 11.61 -2.13
C VAL A 80 3.00 11.57 -1.99
N GLU A 81 2.36 12.53 -2.63
CA GLU A 81 0.92 12.65 -2.75
C GLU A 81 0.49 12.62 -4.21
N CYS A 82 -0.47 11.75 -4.49
CA CYS A 82 -1.10 11.59 -5.79
C CYS A 82 -2.60 11.88 -5.62
N LEU A 83 -3.10 12.93 -6.28
CA LEU A 83 -4.47 13.38 -6.09
C LEU A 83 -5.46 12.61 -6.99
N PRO A 84 -6.72 12.43 -6.55
CA PRO A 84 -7.77 11.83 -7.37
C PRO A 84 -7.96 12.52 -8.73
N SER A 85 -7.72 13.83 -8.80
CA SER A 85 -7.83 14.62 -10.04
C SER A 85 -6.82 14.24 -11.12
N PHE A 86 -5.74 13.53 -10.77
CA PHE A 86 -4.74 13.04 -11.73
C PHE A 86 -5.21 11.78 -12.46
N ILE A 87 -6.28 11.14 -11.97
CA ILE A 87 -6.86 9.95 -12.61
C ILE A 87 -7.88 10.40 -13.64
N THR A 88 -7.49 10.42 -14.91
CA THR A 88 -8.37 10.83 -16.02
C THR A 88 -9.10 9.65 -16.65
N GLU A 89 -8.40 8.54 -16.91
CA GLU A 89 -8.99 7.32 -17.49
C GLU A 89 -8.25 6.05 -16.98
N VAL A 90 -8.78 5.40 -15.94
CA VAL A 90 -8.29 4.09 -15.47
C VAL A 90 -9.45 3.11 -15.46
N SER A 91 -9.25 1.95 -16.09
CA SER A 91 -10.17 0.83 -16.07
C SER A 91 -9.40 -0.46 -15.89
N GLN A 92 -9.87 -1.29 -14.96
CA GLN A 92 -9.31 -2.61 -14.66
C GLN A 92 -10.43 -3.64 -14.76
N THR A 93 -10.11 -4.83 -15.28
CA THR A 93 -11.07 -5.92 -15.39
C THR A 93 -10.51 -7.15 -14.72
N TYR A 94 -11.28 -7.71 -13.79
CA TYR A 94 -10.92 -8.89 -13.02
C TYR A 94 -11.93 -10.01 -13.28
N MET A 95 -11.45 -11.24 -13.36
CA MET A 95 -12.28 -12.44 -13.49
C MET A 95 -12.26 -13.18 -12.16
N ILE A 96 -13.37 -13.13 -11.43
CA ILE A 96 -13.51 -13.77 -10.12
C ILE A 96 -14.56 -14.89 -10.24
N PRO A 97 -14.22 -16.14 -9.92
CA PRO A 97 -15.19 -17.24 -9.90
C PRO A 97 -16.30 -16.99 -8.86
N VAL A 98 -17.56 -17.07 -9.26
CA VAL A 98 -18.70 -17.00 -8.32
C VAL A 98 -18.87 -18.28 -7.49
N THR A 99 -18.25 -19.38 -7.95
CA THR A 99 -18.21 -20.67 -7.25
C THR A 99 -16.76 -21.12 -7.14
N PRO A 100 -16.10 -20.89 -5.99
CA PRO A 100 -14.70 -21.26 -5.81
C PRO A 100 -14.45 -22.77 -5.93
N VAL A 101 -13.33 -23.14 -6.55
CA VAL A 101 -12.91 -24.54 -6.69
C VAL A 101 -11.56 -24.73 -6.00
N LEU A 102 -11.58 -25.29 -4.80
CA LEU A 102 -10.37 -25.55 -4.01
C LEU A 102 -9.38 -26.44 -4.76
N GLN A 103 -8.12 -26.03 -4.76
CA GLN A 103 -7.01 -26.78 -5.35
C GLN A 103 -6.28 -27.60 -4.27
N LYS A 104 -5.64 -28.69 -4.71
CA LYS A 104 -4.77 -29.49 -3.84
C LYS A 104 -3.54 -28.69 -3.40
N ASN A 105 -2.96 -27.94 -4.33
CA ASN A 105 -1.80 -27.07 -4.10
C ASN A 105 -2.24 -25.62 -4.16
N ALA A 106 -1.81 -24.82 -3.20
CA ALA A 106 -2.05 -23.39 -3.20
C ALA A 106 -1.12 -22.68 -4.18
N THR A 107 -1.56 -21.53 -4.67
CA THR A 107 -0.71 -20.57 -5.39
C THR A 107 -0.22 -19.53 -4.40
N MET A 108 1.01 -19.66 -3.92
CA MET A 108 1.62 -18.65 -3.05
C MET A 108 1.90 -17.36 -3.81
N PHE A 109 1.65 -16.22 -3.18
CA PHE A 109 2.19 -14.96 -3.68
C PHE A 109 3.68 -14.90 -3.37
N GLN A 110 4.48 -14.31 -4.26
CA GLN A 110 5.86 -13.97 -3.91
C GLN A 110 5.83 -13.01 -2.72
N GLY A 111 6.56 -13.34 -1.66
CA GLY A 111 6.81 -12.44 -0.53
C GLY A 111 7.56 -11.18 -0.97
N PRO A 112 7.66 -10.15 -0.10
CA PRO A 112 8.36 -8.92 -0.43
C PRO A 112 9.75 -9.23 -1.01
N PRO A 113 10.14 -8.65 -2.16
CA PRO A 113 11.44 -8.91 -2.75
C PRO A 113 12.52 -8.21 -1.91
N GLY A 114 13.02 -8.92 -0.89
CA GLY A 114 14.30 -8.59 -0.28
C GLY A 114 15.44 -8.85 -1.28
N GLY A 115 16.18 -7.79 -1.61
CA GLY A 115 17.57 -7.88 -2.10
C GLY A 115 17.80 -8.00 -3.60
N ASN A 116 18.05 -6.87 -4.27
CA ASN A 116 19.30 -6.57 -4.99
C ASN A 116 19.11 -5.33 -5.89
N GLN A 117 19.55 -4.16 -5.43
CA GLN A 117 19.84 -3.01 -6.29
C GLN A 117 21.36 -2.91 -6.49
N ALA A 118 21.93 -3.86 -7.23
CA ALA A 118 23.25 -3.66 -7.81
C ALA A 118 23.07 -2.90 -9.14
N GLY A 119 23.23 -1.57 -9.12
CA GLY A 119 23.38 -0.79 -10.36
C GLY A 119 22.77 0.61 -10.41
N ARG A 120 22.70 1.38 -9.32
CA ARG A 120 22.37 2.83 -9.44
C ARG A 120 23.58 3.59 -9.99
N PRO A 121 23.47 4.34 -11.11
CA PRO A 121 24.42 5.38 -11.45
C PRO A 121 24.16 6.62 -10.59
N GLU A 122 25.20 7.16 -9.94
CA GLU A 122 25.17 8.45 -9.27
C GLU A 122 24.74 9.55 -10.26
N GLN A 123 23.63 10.24 -9.99
CA GLN A 123 23.30 11.50 -10.64
C GLN A 123 23.51 12.64 -9.64
N ASN A 124 24.61 13.38 -9.85
CA ASN A 124 24.99 14.53 -9.05
C ASN A 124 24.14 15.75 -9.42
N GLY A 125 23.01 15.93 -8.74
CA GLY A 125 22.20 17.15 -8.80
C GLY A 125 21.94 17.69 -7.39
N ALA A 126 22.18 18.98 -7.15
CA ALA A 126 21.85 19.62 -5.89
C ALA A 126 20.34 19.88 -5.77
N ARG A 127 19.79 19.61 -4.59
CA ARG A 127 18.39 19.88 -4.21
C ARG A 127 17.98 21.33 -4.53
N PRO A 128 16.86 21.57 -5.23
CA PRO A 128 16.32 22.92 -5.40
C PRO A 128 15.97 23.58 -4.04
N PRO A 129 16.29 24.87 -3.81
CA PRO A 129 16.11 25.55 -2.50
C PRO A 129 14.64 25.74 -2.07
N ARG A 130 13.71 25.70 -3.01
CA ARG A 130 12.26 25.54 -2.84
C ARG A 130 11.86 24.41 -3.75
N GLY A 131 10.81 23.65 -3.41
CA GLY A 131 10.34 22.48 -4.16
C GLY A 131 9.84 22.73 -5.60
N GLU A 132 10.62 23.47 -6.37
CA GLU A 132 10.46 23.80 -7.78
C GLU A 132 11.16 22.72 -8.62
N ARG A 133 10.38 22.21 -9.57
CA ARG A 133 10.67 21.15 -10.54
C ARG A 133 11.99 21.35 -11.31
N PRO A 134 12.88 20.33 -11.37
CA PRO A 134 13.89 20.23 -12.42
C PRO A 134 13.29 19.67 -13.72
N GLU A 135 13.74 20.19 -14.86
CA GLU A 135 13.29 19.74 -16.18
C GLU A 135 13.95 18.40 -16.59
N GLY A 136 13.15 17.34 -16.74
CA GLY A 136 13.43 16.23 -17.65
C GLY A 136 14.06 14.98 -17.05
N GLY A 137 13.22 14.03 -16.64
CA GLY A 137 13.59 12.64 -16.39
C GLY A 137 12.42 11.71 -16.64
N GLY A 138 12.30 11.13 -17.84
CA GLY A 138 11.25 10.18 -18.16
C GLY A 138 11.56 8.77 -17.61
N PRO A 139 10.57 8.02 -17.11
CA PRO A 139 10.81 6.71 -16.50
C PRO A 139 11.17 5.64 -17.55
N PRO A 140 12.14 4.75 -17.28
CA PRO A 140 12.46 3.62 -18.15
C PRO A 140 11.40 2.48 -18.05
N PRO A 141 11.31 1.60 -19.06
CA PRO A 141 10.25 0.59 -19.16
C PRO A 141 10.36 -0.52 -18.10
N ARG A 142 9.20 -0.97 -17.59
CA ARG A 142 9.07 -2.08 -16.62
C ARG A 142 9.36 -3.43 -17.28
N GLY A 143 10.30 -4.19 -16.70
CA GLY A 143 10.55 -5.58 -17.05
C GLY A 143 9.54 -6.53 -16.40
N ASP A 144 8.99 -7.43 -17.19
CA ASP A 144 8.01 -8.47 -16.82
C ASP A 144 8.62 -9.48 -15.83
N ARG A 145 8.10 -9.50 -14.59
CA ARG A 145 8.45 -10.49 -13.56
C ARG A 145 7.27 -11.43 -13.31
N GLY A 146 7.08 -12.36 -14.25
CA GLY A 146 6.55 -13.70 -14.02
C GLY A 146 5.20 -13.83 -13.32
N GLY A 147 4.09 -13.70 -14.06
CA GLY A 147 2.83 -14.46 -13.96
C GLY A 147 2.09 -14.62 -12.61
N MET A 148 2.59 -14.05 -11.52
CA MET A 148 1.93 -14.01 -10.22
C MET A 148 1.07 -12.76 -10.14
N PRO A 149 -0.18 -12.87 -9.67
CA PRO A 149 -1.06 -11.72 -9.63
C PRO A 149 -0.51 -10.71 -8.62
N SER A 150 -0.41 -9.44 -9.01
CA SER A 150 -0.18 -8.33 -8.07
C SER A 150 -1.43 -8.09 -7.23
N THR A 151 -2.60 -8.26 -7.83
CA THR A 151 -3.90 -8.19 -7.15
C THR A 151 -4.13 -9.40 -6.26
N ARG A 152 -4.51 -9.16 -5.01
CA ARG A 152 -4.86 -10.18 -4.01
C ARG A 152 -6.35 -10.49 -4.03
N GLY A 153 -7.17 -9.47 -4.30
CA GLY A 153 -8.62 -9.56 -4.34
C GLY A 153 -9.24 -8.20 -4.59
N ILE A 154 -10.57 -8.16 -4.54
CA ILE A 154 -11.37 -6.94 -4.72
C ILE A 154 -12.25 -6.76 -3.47
N ALA A 155 -12.17 -5.56 -2.89
CA ALA A 155 -12.99 -5.14 -1.77
C ALA A 155 -14.47 -5.02 -2.18
N LEU A 156 -15.40 -5.07 -1.23
CA LEU A 156 -16.84 -4.95 -1.51
C LEU A 156 -17.25 -3.62 -2.16
N ASN A 157 -16.43 -2.57 -2.01
CA ASN A 157 -16.61 -1.29 -2.70
C ASN A 157 -15.94 -1.21 -4.08
N GLY A 158 -15.37 -2.32 -4.57
CA GLY A 158 -14.71 -2.41 -5.88
C GLY A 158 -13.24 -1.98 -5.90
N VAL A 159 -12.67 -1.56 -4.77
CA VAL A 159 -11.25 -1.19 -4.68
C VAL A 159 -10.37 -2.43 -4.64
N GLU A 160 -9.23 -2.36 -5.33
CA GLU A 160 -8.26 -3.45 -5.38
C GLU A 160 -7.54 -3.64 -4.03
N PHE A 161 -7.42 -4.89 -3.58
CA PHE A 161 -6.40 -5.29 -2.60
C PHE A 161 -5.11 -5.61 -3.35
N SER A 162 -4.16 -4.68 -3.32
CA SER A 162 -2.89 -4.79 -4.05
C SER A 162 -1.84 -5.60 -3.28
N ALA A 163 -0.74 -5.92 -3.95
CA ALA A 163 0.44 -6.50 -3.33
C ALA A 163 1.01 -5.58 -2.24
N PRO A 164 1.85 -6.10 -1.31
CA PRO A 164 2.57 -5.24 -0.37
C PRO A 164 3.26 -4.06 -1.08
N ALA A 165 3.12 -2.86 -0.52
CA ALA A 165 3.84 -1.70 -1.02
C ALA A 165 5.36 -1.94 -0.88
N PRO A 166 6.18 -1.48 -1.83
CA PRO A 166 7.63 -1.72 -1.80
C PRO A 166 8.35 -0.76 -0.84
N VAL A 167 8.10 -0.89 0.46
CA VAL A 167 8.61 -0.01 1.53
C VAL A 167 10.12 0.18 1.44
N ASP A 168 10.90 -0.90 1.23
CA ASP A 168 12.35 -0.82 1.06
C ASP A 168 12.79 0.10 -0.10
N ASN A 169 12.06 0.09 -1.22
CA ASN A 169 12.36 0.96 -2.36
C ASN A 169 12.00 2.42 -2.07
N ILE A 170 10.93 2.65 -1.31
CA ILE A 170 10.47 3.98 -0.90
C ILE A 170 11.51 4.59 0.06
N LEU A 171 11.89 3.86 1.10
CA LEU A 171 12.85 4.32 2.10
C LEU A 171 14.25 4.50 1.53
N SER A 172 14.71 3.62 0.62
CA SER A 172 16.03 3.79 -0.04
C SER A 172 16.11 4.98 -1.00
N ALA A 173 14.97 5.54 -1.41
CA ALA A 173 14.88 6.80 -2.15
C ALA A 173 14.72 8.03 -1.24
N TYR A 174 14.62 7.84 0.08
CA TYR A 174 14.22 8.87 1.04
C TYR A 174 12.91 9.56 0.67
N THR A 175 11.96 8.83 0.10
CA THR A 175 10.59 9.30 -0.04
C THR A 175 9.71 8.70 1.03
N LEU A 176 8.58 9.36 1.32
CA LEU A 176 7.51 8.79 2.11
C LEU A 176 6.27 8.73 1.22
N ALA A 177 5.58 7.59 1.14
CA ALA A 177 4.38 7.45 0.32
C ALA A 177 3.21 6.95 1.17
N PRO A 178 2.62 7.80 2.03
CA PRO A 178 1.60 7.38 2.99
C PRO A 178 0.40 6.71 2.32
N PHE A 179 -0.28 5.89 3.11
CA PHE A 179 -1.64 5.44 2.82
C PHE A 179 -2.61 6.38 3.51
N ASP A 180 -3.86 6.47 3.07
CA ASP A 180 -4.89 7.13 3.87
C ASP A 180 -5.32 6.22 5.02
N ASP A 181 -6.20 6.71 5.91
CA ASP A 181 -6.67 5.96 7.06
C ASP A 181 -7.35 4.64 6.70
N ALA A 182 -7.83 4.46 5.46
CA ALA A 182 -8.41 3.21 5.01
C ALA A 182 -7.36 2.19 4.54
N GLY A 183 -6.09 2.56 4.50
CA GLY A 183 -4.96 1.72 4.10
C GLY A 183 -4.69 1.75 2.60
N GLY A 184 -5.15 2.79 1.88
CA GLY A 184 -5.02 2.90 0.44
C GLY A 184 -4.42 4.22 -0.05
N HIS A 185 -3.93 4.21 -1.28
CA HIS A 185 -3.42 5.41 -1.94
C HIS A 185 -3.61 5.33 -3.46
N ILE A 186 -3.20 6.39 -4.15
CA ILE A 186 -3.38 6.52 -5.59
C ILE A 186 -2.06 6.28 -6.30
N ASN A 187 -2.10 5.48 -7.37
CA ASN A 187 -1.09 5.48 -8.41
C ASN A 187 -1.76 5.84 -9.74
N VAL A 188 -1.18 6.74 -10.53
CA VAL A 188 -1.82 7.23 -11.77
C VAL A 188 -2.12 6.15 -12.80
N HIS A 189 -1.42 5.02 -12.76
CA HIS A 189 -1.61 3.91 -13.69
C HIS A 189 -2.52 2.81 -13.16
N GLN A 190 -2.78 2.78 -11.84
CA GLN A 190 -3.57 1.75 -11.16
C GLN A 190 -4.89 2.28 -10.58
N GLY A 191 -4.98 3.58 -10.31
CA GLY A 191 -6.05 4.21 -9.55
C GLY A 191 -5.83 4.09 -8.04
N TYR A 192 -6.89 4.32 -7.27
CA TYR A 192 -6.90 4.12 -5.82
C TYR A 192 -6.96 2.62 -5.49
N HIS A 193 -6.06 2.16 -4.64
CA HIS A 193 -5.96 0.75 -4.23
C HIS A 193 -5.47 0.63 -2.79
N TYR A 194 -5.81 -0.48 -2.14
CA TYR A 194 -5.44 -0.77 -0.76
C TYR A 194 -4.15 -1.61 -0.71
N HIS A 195 -3.31 -1.32 0.28
CA HIS A 195 -2.19 -2.18 0.69
C HIS A 195 -2.42 -2.85 2.03
N THR A 196 -3.43 -2.38 2.77
CA THR A 196 -3.83 -2.92 4.04
C THR A 196 -5.30 -2.60 4.34
N THR A 197 -5.84 -3.13 5.44
CA THR A 197 -7.15 -2.72 5.96
C THR A 197 -7.02 -2.28 7.41
N THR A 198 -7.70 -1.19 7.75
CA THR A 198 -7.72 -0.59 9.10
C THR A 198 -9.08 -0.70 9.78
N GLY A 199 -10.03 -1.41 9.15
CA GLY A 199 -11.42 -1.53 9.61
C GLY A 199 -12.38 -0.49 9.04
N LEU A 200 -11.89 0.42 8.18
CA LEU A 200 -12.71 1.43 7.49
C LEU A 200 -13.28 0.97 6.13
N SER A 201 -12.83 -0.18 5.61
CA SER A 201 -13.32 -0.73 4.35
C SER A 201 -14.82 -1.09 4.44
N THR A 202 -15.52 -1.02 3.30
CA THR A 202 -16.90 -1.51 3.22
C THR A 202 -16.97 -2.98 3.61
N LYS A 203 -17.88 -3.30 4.53
CA LYS A 203 -17.96 -4.62 5.14
C LYS A 203 -19.39 -5.11 5.38
N ILE A 204 -19.53 -6.42 5.44
CA ILE A 204 -20.77 -7.12 5.79
C ILE A 204 -20.53 -7.85 7.12
N GLU A 205 -21.15 -7.33 8.17
CA GLU A 205 -21.13 -7.95 9.50
C GLU A 205 -21.71 -9.36 9.47
N GLN A 206 -21.19 -10.24 10.33
CA GLN A 206 -21.62 -11.63 10.43
C GLN A 206 -22.47 -11.83 11.68
N GLU A 207 -23.66 -12.42 11.52
CA GLU A 207 -24.62 -12.59 12.63
C GLU A 207 -24.14 -13.57 13.72
N ASP A 208 -23.19 -14.45 13.40
CA ASP A 208 -22.63 -15.45 14.30
C ASP A 208 -21.39 -14.97 15.07
N GLY A 209 -21.05 -13.68 14.98
CA GLY A 209 -19.90 -13.09 15.66
C GLY A 209 -18.56 -13.33 14.97
N HIS A 210 -18.57 -13.89 13.76
CA HIS A 210 -17.37 -13.98 12.93
C HIS A 210 -16.89 -12.58 12.47
N ALA A 211 -15.61 -12.47 12.10
CA ALA A 211 -15.09 -11.25 11.47
C ALA A 211 -15.91 -10.87 10.23
N ALA A 212 -16.02 -9.58 9.93
CA ALA A 212 -16.84 -9.09 8.82
C ALA A 212 -16.22 -9.45 7.46
N LEU A 213 -17.07 -9.74 6.47
CA LEU A 213 -16.64 -9.95 5.09
C LEU A 213 -16.31 -8.59 4.46
N ILE A 214 -15.13 -8.46 3.85
CA ILE A 214 -14.65 -7.19 3.26
C ILE A 214 -14.35 -7.28 1.76
N GLY A 215 -14.34 -8.48 1.20
CA GLY A 215 -14.16 -8.66 -0.23
C GLY A 215 -13.93 -10.12 -0.62
N TYR A 216 -13.46 -10.33 -1.83
CA TYR A 216 -13.19 -11.65 -2.39
C TYR A 216 -11.80 -11.69 -3.00
N ALA A 217 -11.08 -12.78 -2.77
CA ALA A 217 -9.82 -13.06 -3.45
C ALA A 217 -10.06 -13.37 -4.94
N LEU A 218 -9.01 -13.36 -5.75
CA LEU A 218 -9.11 -13.66 -7.19
C LEU A 218 -9.62 -15.08 -7.50
N ASP A 219 -9.57 -16.00 -6.53
CA ASP A 219 -10.14 -17.34 -6.63
C ASP A 219 -11.63 -17.42 -6.20
N GLY A 220 -12.23 -16.27 -5.86
CA GLY A 220 -13.63 -16.14 -5.46
C GLY A 220 -13.89 -16.44 -3.98
N ILE A 221 -12.88 -16.80 -3.21
CA ILE A 221 -13.03 -17.12 -1.79
C ILE A 221 -13.11 -15.82 -0.98
N GLY A 222 -14.00 -15.80 0.01
CA GLY A 222 -14.23 -14.62 0.85
C GLY A 222 -13.01 -14.23 1.67
N ILE A 223 -12.76 -12.92 1.75
CA ILE A 223 -11.73 -12.29 2.57
C ILE A 223 -12.44 -11.54 3.71
N TYR A 224 -12.05 -11.87 4.94
CA TYR A 224 -12.63 -11.34 6.16
C TYR A 224 -11.63 -10.47 6.94
N GLU A 225 -12.14 -9.59 7.81
CA GLU A 225 -11.32 -8.74 8.67
C GLU A 225 -10.36 -9.56 9.56
N CYS A 226 -9.28 -8.91 10.00
CA CYS A 226 -8.27 -9.52 10.87
C CYS A 226 -8.86 -9.91 12.24
N THR A 227 -9.83 -9.12 12.72
CA THR A 227 -10.51 -9.31 14.00
C THR A 227 -12.03 -9.29 13.85
N ASP A 228 -12.72 -9.98 14.75
CA ASP A 228 -14.16 -9.82 14.94
C ASP A 228 -14.54 -8.48 15.58
N ALA A 229 -15.84 -8.23 15.74
CA ALA A 229 -16.37 -7.02 16.39
C ALA A 229 -15.96 -6.86 17.87
N SER A 230 -15.46 -7.92 18.50
CA SER A 230 -14.92 -7.91 19.87
C SER A 230 -13.39 -7.74 19.90
N GLY A 231 -12.73 -7.60 18.74
CA GLY A 231 -11.29 -7.45 18.63
C GLY A 231 -10.51 -8.78 18.66
N ASN A 232 -11.17 -9.93 18.59
CA ASN A 232 -10.48 -11.23 18.61
C ASN A 232 -10.00 -11.58 17.20
N LYS A 233 -8.74 -12.03 17.09
CA LYS A 233 -8.21 -12.59 15.85
C LYS A 233 -8.70 -14.01 15.63
N ALA A 234 -8.91 -14.39 14.37
CA ALA A 234 -9.14 -15.78 14.02
C ALA A 234 -7.95 -16.66 14.42
N ILE A 235 -8.25 -17.88 14.88
CA ILE A 235 -7.27 -18.87 15.31
C ILE A 235 -7.21 -20.04 14.32
N GLY A 236 -6.09 -20.76 14.32
CA GLY A 236 -5.94 -21.96 13.49
C GLY A 236 -5.88 -21.68 11.98
N LEU A 237 -5.44 -20.47 11.60
CA LEU A 237 -5.20 -20.13 10.19
C LEU A 237 -4.02 -20.94 9.64
N ASP A 238 -4.14 -21.37 8.38
CA ASP A 238 -3.08 -22.01 7.63
C ASP A 238 -2.06 -20.99 7.07
N GLU A 239 -1.11 -21.47 6.26
CA GLU A 239 -0.07 -20.62 5.65
C GLU A 239 -0.60 -19.53 4.71
N LEU A 240 -1.84 -19.68 4.20
CA LEU A 240 -2.51 -18.70 3.35
C LEU A 240 -3.29 -17.66 4.16
N ARG A 241 -3.28 -17.78 5.49
CA ARG A 241 -4.15 -17.06 6.42
C ARG A 241 -5.63 -17.43 6.30
N GLY A 242 -5.93 -18.67 5.89
CA GLY A 242 -7.30 -19.15 5.81
C GLY A 242 -7.58 -20.35 6.71
N HIS A 243 -8.86 -20.65 6.89
CA HIS A 243 -9.35 -21.84 7.56
C HIS A 243 -10.74 -22.21 7.04
N SER A 244 -11.31 -23.31 7.52
CA SER A 244 -12.65 -23.76 7.12
C SER A 244 -13.60 -23.86 8.31
N ASP A 245 -14.84 -23.46 8.11
CA ASP A 245 -15.96 -23.77 9.00
C ASP A 245 -17.14 -24.40 8.22
N THR A 246 -18.21 -24.78 8.91
CA THR A 246 -19.41 -25.40 8.29
C THR A 246 -20.33 -24.42 7.57
N THR A 247 -20.19 -23.12 7.82
CA THR A 247 -21.08 -22.06 7.31
C THR A 247 -20.54 -21.47 6.01
N ARG A 248 -19.25 -21.16 5.98
CA ARG A 248 -18.53 -20.44 4.92
C ARG A 248 -17.69 -21.37 4.06
N GLY A 249 -17.38 -22.56 4.55
CA GLY A 249 -16.31 -23.38 3.98
C GLY A 249 -14.96 -22.71 4.21
N TYR A 250 -14.01 -22.95 3.30
CA TYR A 250 -12.68 -22.33 3.38
C TYR A 250 -12.77 -20.83 3.07
N HIS A 251 -12.17 -19.98 3.91
CA HIS A 251 -12.13 -18.53 3.75
C HIS A 251 -10.86 -17.92 4.37
N TYR A 252 -10.52 -16.69 3.99
CA TYR A 252 -9.31 -16.00 4.44
C TYR A 252 -9.60 -14.93 5.49
N HIS A 253 -8.60 -14.65 6.32
CA HIS A 253 -8.54 -13.46 7.16
C HIS A 253 -7.33 -12.60 6.80
N VAL A 254 -7.58 -11.29 6.63
CA VAL A 254 -6.51 -10.35 6.32
C VAL A 254 -5.47 -10.25 7.45
N ASP A 255 -4.27 -9.83 7.08
CA ASP A 255 -3.22 -9.55 8.05
C ASP A 255 -3.50 -8.31 8.89
N GLN A 256 -2.75 -8.16 9.97
CA GLN A 256 -2.77 -6.94 10.75
C GLN A 256 -2.24 -5.78 9.91
N ALA A 257 -2.75 -4.57 10.16
CA ALA A 257 -2.57 -3.49 9.21
C ALA A 257 -1.09 -3.18 8.87
N GLY A 258 -0.24 -3.11 9.89
CA GLY A 258 1.21 -2.86 9.76
C GLY A 258 2.01 -3.96 9.06
N ALA A 259 1.43 -5.12 8.77
CA ALA A 259 2.11 -6.18 8.03
C ALA A 259 2.22 -5.88 6.53
N ASN A 260 1.55 -4.83 6.02
CA ASN A 260 1.55 -4.46 4.60
C ASN A 260 1.15 -5.66 3.72
N ASN A 261 0.11 -6.39 4.14
CA ASN A 261 -0.29 -7.66 3.55
C ASN A 261 -1.78 -7.94 3.81
N PHE A 262 -2.40 -8.71 2.92
CA PHE A 262 -3.77 -9.22 3.10
C PHE A 262 -3.74 -10.74 3.36
N ILE A 263 -3.43 -11.52 2.33
CA ILE A 263 -3.39 -12.99 2.35
C ILE A 263 -2.12 -13.45 1.63
N ASN A 264 -1.64 -14.66 1.91
CA ASN A 264 -0.33 -15.10 1.40
C ASN A 264 -0.41 -15.88 0.07
N GLY A 265 -1.61 -16.16 -0.42
CA GLY A 265 -1.81 -16.88 -1.67
C GLY A 265 -3.28 -17.24 -1.92
N LEU A 266 -3.50 -18.05 -2.96
CA LEU A 266 -4.82 -18.52 -3.39
C LEU A 266 -4.92 -20.04 -3.23
N LYS A 267 -5.95 -20.48 -2.51
CA LYS A 267 -6.34 -21.87 -2.29
C LYS A 267 -7.19 -22.39 -3.45
N GLY A 268 -7.98 -21.54 -4.08
CA GLY A 268 -8.86 -21.90 -5.19
C GLY A 268 -8.22 -21.71 -6.56
N ALA A 269 -8.90 -22.23 -7.58
CA ALA A 269 -8.57 -21.91 -8.97
C ALA A 269 -8.91 -20.45 -9.25
N TYR A 270 -8.03 -19.77 -9.99
CA TYR A 270 -8.22 -18.39 -10.43
C TYR A 270 -7.90 -18.27 -11.93
N ALA A 271 -8.48 -17.26 -12.58
CA ALA A 271 -8.15 -16.93 -13.96
C ALA A 271 -6.79 -16.21 -14.00
N LYS A 272 -5.87 -16.70 -14.84
CA LYS A 272 -4.57 -16.08 -15.08
C LYS A 272 -4.64 -15.02 -16.17
#